data_AF-A0A060CIP0-F1
#
_entry.id   AF-A0A060CIP0-F1
#
_cell.length_a   1.000
_cell.length_b   1.000
_cell.length_c   1.000
_cell.angle_alpha   90.00
_cell.angle_beta   90.00
_cell.angle_gamma   90.00
#
_symmetry.space_group_name_H-M   'P 1'
#
loop_
_entity.id
_entity.type
_entity.pdbx_description
1 polymer ?
#
loop_
_entity_poly.entity_id
_entity_poly.type
_entity_poly.pdbx_seq_one_letter_code
_entity_poly.pdbx_strand_id
1 'polypeptide(L)'
;AAVHVAKLSDVAVMVIGLPEAYESEGFDRNDMALPDAMVQLVKAVASVAAHSVVVLLGGAPMELPFADDVDSLIWAGLGGEACGEALDELLCGTINPSGKLAESWPIRYEDAACSAYWGKPHRDAQFREGLYVGYRYY
;
A
#
# COMPACT_ATOMS: atom_id res chain seq x y z
N ALA A 1 14.42 -18.46 3.09
CA ALA A 1 15.09 -17.68 4.16
C ALA A 1 14.09 -16.90 5.00
N ALA A 2 13.36 -15.92 4.42
CA ALA A 2 12.41 -15.07 5.16
C ALA A 2 11.38 -15.85 6.02
N VAL A 3 10.67 -16.82 5.43
CA VAL A 3 9.68 -17.68 6.14
C VAL A 3 10.32 -18.42 7.33
N HIS A 4 11.54 -18.92 7.16
CA HIS A 4 12.24 -19.64 8.24
C HIS A 4 12.58 -18.70 9.39
N VAL A 5 13.07 -17.50 9.09
CA VAL A 5 13.39 -16.48 10.11
C VAL A 5 12.11 -16.05 10.83
N ALA A 6 11.04 -15.75 10.10
CA ALA A 6 9.76 -15.34 10.67
C ALA A 6 9.19 -16.38 11.65
N LYS A 7 9.32 -17.67 11.36
CA LYS A 7 8.90 -18.76 12.26
C LYS A 7 9.67 -18.79 13.59
N LEU A 8 10.87 -18.22 13.63
CA LEU A 8 11.75 -18.18 14.79
C LEU A 8 11.73 -16.81 15.51
N SER A 9 10.91 -15.88 15.04
CA SER A 9 10.81 -14.53 15.59
C SER A 9 9.46 -14.32 16.28
N ASP A 10 9.43 -13.51 17.33
CA ASP A 10 8.19 -13.13 18.02
C ASP A 10 7.33 -12.22 17.12
N VAL A 11 7.97 -11.34 16.34
CA VAL A 11 7.33 -10.42 15.40
C VAL A 11 8.09 -10.41 14.08
N ALA A 12 7.37 -10.54 12.97
CA ALA A 12 7.89 -10.38 11.62
C ALA A 12 7.42 -9.04 11.04
N VAL A 13 8.34 -8.09 10.87
CA VAL A 13 8.08 -6.80 10.21
C VAL A 13 8.49 -6.89 8.74
N MET A 14 7.53 -6.71 7.85
CA MET A 14 7.72 -6.76 6.39
C MET A 14 7.55 -5.36 5.81
N VAL A 15 8.61 -4.81 5.22
CA VAL A 15 8.57 -3.51 4.53
C VAL A 15 8.41 -3.78 3.04
N ILE A 16 7.28 -3.40 2.48
CA ILE A 16 6.93 -3.59 1.07
C ILE A 16 6.30 -2.32 0.51
N GLY A 17 6.09 -2.26 -0.80
CA GLY A 17 5.57 -1.05 -1.41
C GLY A 17 5.66 -1.04 -2.91
N LEU A 18 5.55 0.16 -3.48
CA LEU A 18 5.68 0.41 -4.90
C LEU A 18 7.15 0.72 -5.24
N PRO A 19 7.78 -0.05 -6.13
CA PRO A 19 9.10 0.28 -6.66
C PRO A 19 9.07 1.59 -7.47
N GLU A 20 10.22 2.23 -7.66
CA GLU A 20 10.36 3.45 -8.48
C GLU A 20 9.77 3.30 -9.90
N ALA A 21 9.90 2.11 -10.50
CA ALA A 21 9.33 1.81 -11.82
C ALA A 21 7.79 1.82 -11.85
N TYR A 22 7.12 1.83 -10.70
CA TYR A 22 5.66 1.84 -10.57
C TYR A 22 5.15 3.26 -10.30
N GLU A 23 5.96 4.15 -9.71
CA GLU A 23 5.56 5.52 -9.35
C GLU A 23 6.68 6.49 -9.71
N SER A 24 6.59 7.08 -10.91
CA SER A 24 7.54 8.08 -11.38
C SER A 24 6.87 9.07 -12.32
N GLU A 25 7.50 10.22 -12.49
CA GLU A 25 7.08 11.22 -13.47
C GLU A 25 7.10 10.65 -14.89
N GLY A 26 6.11 11.05 -15.70
CA GLY A 26 6.08 10.77 -17.13
C GLY A 26 5.19 9.59 -17.54
N PHE A 27 4.60 8.88 -16.59
CA PHE A 27 3.60 7.85 -16.86
C PHE A 27 2.64 7.68 -15.68
N ASP A 28 1.46 7.11 -15.97
CA ASP A 28 0.51 6.66 -14.96
C ASP A 28 0.61 5.14 -14.79
N ARG A 29 0.24 4.65 -13.61
CA ARG A 29 0.05 3.21 -13.37
C ARG A 29 -1.18 2.72 -14.13
N ASN A 30 -1.12 1.47 -14.59
CA ASN A 30 -2.26 0.81 -15.25
C ASN A 30 -3.25 0.19 -14.26
N ASP A 31 -2.79 -0.09 -13.04
CA ASP A 31 -3.55 -0.78 -12.00
C ASP A 31 -3.05 -0.38 -10.60
N MET A 32 -3.73 -0.90 -9.56
CA MET A 32 -3.37 -0.70 -8.16
C MET A 32 -2.56 -1.87 -7.56
N ALA A 33 -2.08 -2.81 -8.38
CA ALA A 33 -1.42 -4.01 -7.87
C ALA A 33 -0.05 -3.71 -7.26
N LEU A 34 0.27 -4.44 -6.19
CA LEU A 34 1.64 -4.61 -5.72
C LEU A 34 2.36 -5.67 -6.58
N PRO A 35 3.70 -5.67 -6.65
CA PRO A 35 4.43 -6.76 -7.27
C PRO A 35 4.03 -8.13 -6.68
N ASP A 36 3.64 -9.08 -7.53
CA ASP A 36 3.13 -10.39 -7.11
C ASP A 36 4.06 -11.11 -6.12
N ALA A 37 5.37 -11.00 -6.32
CA ALA A 37 6.36 -11.61 -5.44
C ALA A 37 6.30 -11.05 -4.00
N MET A 38 5.98 -9.76 -3.83
CA MET A 38 5.78 -9.15 -2.51
C MET A 38 4.51 -9.68 -1.85
N VAL A 39 3.41 -9.77 -2.61
CA VAL A 39 2.15 -10.35 -2.13
C VAL A 39 2.34 -11.79 -1.66
N GLN A 40 3.02 -12.61 -2.47
CA GLN A 40 3.32 -14.01 -2.13
C GLN A 40 4.23 -14.12 -0.90
N LEU A 41 5.24 -13.25 -0.79
CA LEU A 41 6.13 -13.20 0.36
C LEU A 41 5.36 -12.88 1.64
N VAL A 42 4.51 -11.86 1.62
CA VAL A 42 3.71 -11.45 2.78
C VAL A 42 2.82 -12.60 3.24
N LYS A 43 2.06 -13.22 2.33
CA LYS A 43 1.19 -14.36 2.65
C LYS A 43 1.97 -15.53 3.25
N ALA A 44 3.13 -15.86 2.66
CA ALA A 44 3.95 -16.96 3.14
C ALA A 44 4.53 -16.68 4.54
N VAL A 45 4.98 -15.45 4.81
CA VAL A 45 5.50 -15.06 6.13
C VAL A 45 4.38 -14.99 7.17
N ALA A 46 3.26 -14.36 6.85
CA ALA A 46 2.12 -14.22 7.74
C ALA A 46 1.55 -15.59 8.17
N SER A 47 1.57 -16.59 7.28
CA SER A 47 1.12 -17.96 7.59
C SER A 47 1.94 -18.70 8.66
N VAL A 48 3.14 -18.21 9.00
CA VAL A 48 4.04 -18.88 9.96
C VAL A 48 4.52 -17.99 11.10
N ALA A 49 4.36 -16.66 10.99
CA ALA A 49 4.76 -15.71 12.02
C ALA A 49 3.82 -15.78 13.22
N ALA A 50 4.36 -15.58 14.43
CA ALA A 50 3.52 -15.44 15.63
C ALA A 50 2.73 -14.12 15.60
N HIS A 51 3.41 -13.03 15.19
CA HIS A 51 2.82 -11.73 14.90
C HIS A 51 3.43 -11.15 13.62
N SER A 52 2.61 -10.52 12.80
CA SER A 52 2.97 -10.01 11.48
C SER A 52 2.59 -8.54 11.33
N VAL A 53 3.57 -7.72 10.96
CA VAL A 53 3.38 -6.29 10.71
C VAL A 53 3.84 -5.99 9.30
N VAL A 54 3.00 -5.34 8.52
CA VAL A 54 3.34 -4.87 7.18
C VAL A 54 3.46 -3.35 7.19
N VAL A 55 4.61 -2.83 6.76
CA VAL A 55 4.83 -1.41 6.49
C VAL A 55 4.78 -1.20 4.98
N LEU A 56 3.90 -0.30 4.55
CA LEU A 56 3.65 0.05 3.16
C LEU A 56 4.35 1.37 2.81
N LEU A 57 5.18 1.33 1.77
CA LEU A 57 5.84 2.49 1.17
C LEU A 57 5.28 2.76 -0.22
N GLY A 58 4.92 4.00 -0.52
CA GLY A 58 4.38 4.39 -1.82
C GLY A 58 3.74 5.76 -1.80
N GLY A 59 3.33 6.25 -2.97
CA GLY A 59 2.66 7.53 -3.14
C GLY A 59 1.14 7.46 -3.25
N ALA A 60 0.59 6.29 -3.58
CA ALA A 60 -0.83 6.10 -3.87
C ALA A 60 -1.41 4.79 -3.29
N PRO A 61 -2.75 4.61 -3.29
CA PRO A 61 -3.39 3.39 -2.81
C PRO A 61 -2.94 2.15 -3.59
N MET A 62 -3.00 1.01 -2.91
CA MET A 62 -2.63 -0.29 -3.45
C MET A 62 -3.68 -1.33 -3.09
N GLU A 63 -3.88 -2.32 -3.96
CA GLU A 63 -4.65 -3.50 -3.58
C GLU A 63 -3.84 -4.35 -2.61
N LEU A 64 -4.45 -4.68 -1.47
CA LEU A 64 -3.82 -5.43 -0.38
C LEU A 64 -4.52 -6.79 -0.21
N PRO A 65 -4.36 -7.76 -1.13
CA PRO A 65 -5.07 -9.04 -1.08
C PRO A 65 -4.63 -9.96 0.07
N PHE A 66 -3.75 -9.48 0.94
CA PHE A 66 -3.27 -10.12 2.17
C PHE A 66 -3.70 -9.34 3.43
N ALA A 67 -4.52 -8.29 3.31
CA ALA A 67 -4.84 -7.40 4.44
C ALA A 67 -5.47 -8.15 5.63
N ASP A 68 -6.30 -9.16 5.35
CA ASP A 68 -6.93 -10.01 6.37
C ASP A 68 -5.99 -11.13 6.88
N ASP A 69 -4.84 -11.33 6.24
CA ASP A 69 -3.87 -12.36 6.62
C ASP A 69 -2.82 -11.85 7.62
N VAL A 70 -2.75 -10.54 7.89
CA VAL A 70 -1.71 -9.89 8.73
C VAL A 70 -2.30 -9.22 9.97
N ASP A 71 -1.52 -9.13 11.04
CA ASP A 71 -1.99 -8.58 12.32
C ASP A 71 -2.01 -7.04 12.34
N SER A 72 -1.17 -6.39 11.53
CA SER A 72 -1.06 -4.93 11.50
C SER A 72 -0.55 -4.39 10.17
N LEU A 73 -1.10 -3.24 9.78
CA LEU A 73 -0.73 -2.49 8.58
C LEU A 73 -0.35 -1.05 8.96
N ILE A 74 0.81 -0.59 8.48
CA ILE A 74 1.28 0.78 8.64
C ILE A 74 1.45 1.39 7.25
N TRP A 75 0.74 2.48 6.96
CA TRP A 75 0.97 3.31 5.78
C TRP A 75 1.99 4.39 6.11
N ALA A 76 3.20 4.29 5.56
CA ALA A 76 4.29 5.23 5.83
C ALA A 76 4.52 6.23 4.68
N GLY A 77 3.84 6.05 3.55
CA GLY A 77 3.98 6.90 2.38
C GLY A 77 5.42 6.94 1.84
N LEU A 78 5.83 8.09 1.29
CA LEU A 78 7.22 8.39 0.93
C LEU A 78 7.83 9.34 1.97
N GLY A 79 8.20 8.80 3.13
CA GLY A 79 8.61 9.56 4.33
C GLY A 79 9.94 10.32 4.28
N GLY A 80 10.56 10.47 3.11
CA GLY A 80 11.85 11.17 2.96
C GLY A 80 13.04 10.49 3.65
N GLU A 81 14.13 11.24 3.84
CA GLU A 81 15.41 10.71 4.34
C GLU A 81 15.35 10.18 5.79
N ALA A 82 14.41 10.70 6.60
CA ALA A 82 14.23 10.31 8.00
C ALA A 82 13.15 9.22 8.21
N CYS A 83 12.63 8.62 7.13
CA CYS A 83 11.56 7.61 7.21
C CYS A 83 11.93 6.42 8.10
N GLY A 84 13.19 5.97 8.05
CA GLY A 84 13.66 4.85 8.87
C GLY A 84 13.61 5.14 10.37
N GLU A 85 14.05 6.34 10.79
CA GLU A 85 14.01 6.77 12.20
C GLU A 85 12.56 6.94 12.68
N ALA A 86 11.70 7.55 11.85
CA ALA A 86 10.28 7.69 12.17
C ALA A 86 9.58 6.34 12.34
N LEU A 87 9.92 5.34 11.50
CA LEU A 87 9.38 3.99 11.61
C LEU A 87 9.88 3.26 12.86
N ASP A 88 11.15 3.43 13.24
CA ASP A 88 11.70 2.86 14.47
C ASP A 88 10.96 3.39 15.70
N GLU A 89 10.79 4.71 15.81
CA GLU A 89 10.05 5.33 16.91
C GLU A 89 8.60 4.87 16.98
N LEU A 90 7.94 4.67 15.83
CA LEU A 90 6.55 4.23 15.75
C LEU A 90 6.40 2.75 16.10
N LEU A 91 7.25 1.88 15.56
CA LEU A 91 7.22 0.43 15.80
C LEU A 91 7.59 0.10 17.26
N CYS A 92 8.50 0.86 17.86
CA CYS A 92 8.89 0.71 19.26
C CYS A 92 7.95 1.44 20.24
N GLY A 93 6.96 2.19 19.74
CA GLY A 93 5.97 2.89 20.56
C GLY A 93 6.51 4.13 21.28
N THR A 94 7.66 4.67 20.87
CA THR A 94 8.19 5.97 21.30
C THR A 94 7.21 7.09 20.93
N ILE A 95 6.58 6.96 19.75
CA ILE A 95 5.51 7.83 19.29
C ILE A 95 4.26 7.02 18.96
N ASN A 96 3.09 7.67 19.00
CA ASN A 96 1.81 7.08 18.62
C ASN A 96 1.41 7.53 17.20
N PRO A 97 1.00 6.62 16.30
CA PRO A 97 0.48 7.01 14.99
C PRO A 97 -0.69 8.00 15.11
N SER A 98 -0.57 9.14 14.42
CA SER A 98 -1.60 10.20 14.42
C SER A 98 -2.10 10.59 13.03
N GLY A 99 -1.52 9.99 11.97
CA GLY A 99 -1.92 10.24 10.59
C GLY A 99 -3.37 9.87 10.29
N LYS A 100 -3.94 10.57 9.31
CA LYS A 100 -5.26 10.27 8.70
C LYS A 100 -5.06 10.19 7.20
N LEU A 101 -5.74 9.27 6.53
CA LEU A 101 -5.68 9.16 5.08
C LEU A 101 -6.18 10.47 4.45
N ALA A 102 -5.37 11.04 3.55
CA ALA A 102 -5.71 12.23 2.77
C ALA A 102 -6.50 11.89 1.49
N GLU A 103 -6.61 10.60 1.19
CA GLU A 103 -7.31 10.06 0.01
C GLU A 103 -8.14 8.84 0.40
N SER A 104 -9.12 8.50 -0.43
CA SER A 104 -9.86 7.25 -0.28
C SER A 104 -9.00 6.07 -0.74
N TRP A 105 -9.06 4.96 -0.01
CA TRP A 105 -8.37 3.72 -0.36
C TRP A 105 -9.38 2.70 -0.92
N PRO A 106 -9.64 2.68 -2.24
CA PRO A 106 -10.52 1.67 -2.81
C PRO A 106 -9.96 0.26 -2.60
N ILE A 107 -10.87 -0.72 -2.47
CA ILE A 107 -10.49 -2.12 -2.27
C ILE A 107 -9.93 -2.70 -3.57
N ARG A 108 -10.50 -2.30 -4.71
CA ARG A 108 -10.08 -2.68 -6.05
C ARG A 108 -9.93 -1.45 -6.94
N TYR A 109 -9.04 -1.48 -7.93
CA TYR A 109 -8.93 -0.42 -8.93
C TYR A 109 -10.28 -0.13 -9.61
N GLU A 110 -11.08 -1.17 -9.88
CA GLU A 110 -12.39 -1.00 -10.52
C GLU A 110 -13.38 -0.17 -9.69
N ASP A 111 -13.20 -0.10 -8.37
CA ASP A 111 -14.07 0.68 -7.47
C ASP A 111 -13.83 2.18 -7.62
N ALA A 112 -12.71 2.61 -8.20
CA ALA A 112 -12.47 4.03 -8.45
C ALA A 112 -13.43 4.57 -9.51
N ALA A 113 -14.05 5.73 -9.25
CA ALA A 113 -15.07 6.33 -10.11
C ALA A 113 -14.64 6.46 -11.59
N CYS A 114 -13.35 6.67 -11.83
CA CYS A 114 -12.79 6.85 -13.18
C CYS A 114 -12.21 5.58 -13.82
N SER A 115 -12.17 4.44 -13.12
CA SER A 115 -11.48 3.21 -13.53
C SER A 115 -11.86 2.72 -14.92
N ALA A 116 -13.13 2.86 -15.29
CA ALA A 116 -13.67 2.37 -16.55
C ALA A 116 -13.28 3.21 -17.78
N TYR A 117 -12.76 4.42 -17.62
CA TYR A 117 -12.46 5.34 -18.72
C TYR A 117 -11.12 6.08 -18.61
N TRP A 118 -10.48 6.10 -17.45
CA TRP A 118 -9.13 6.62 -17.28
C TRP A 118 -8.10 5.83 -18.12
N GLY A 119 -7.10 6.51 -18.67
CA GLY A 119 -6.03 5.92 -19.49
C GLY A 119 -6.46 5.34 -20.85
N LYS A 120 -7.76 5.34 -21.18
CA LYS A 120 -8.24 4.83 -22.47
C LYS A 120 -7.96 5.83 -23.60
N PRO A 121 -7.67 5.35 -24.83
CA PRO A 121 -7.34 6.21 -25.95
C PRO A 121 -8.53 7.09 -26.31
N HIS A 122 -8.47 8.33 -25.85
CA HIS A 122 -9.39 9.40 -26.14
C HIS A 122 -8.56 10.63 -26.49
N ARG A 123 -9.12 11.49 -27.36
CA ARG A 123 -8.46 12.76 -27.71
C ARG A 123 -8.28 13.65 -26.48
N ASP A 124 -9.26 13.64 -25.58
CA ASP A 124 -9.35 14.50 -24.41
C ASP A 124 -9.64 13.67 -23.16
N ALA A 125 -9.08 14.07 -22.01
CA ALA A 125 -9.42 13.51 -20.72
C ALA A 125 -10.82 13.99 -20.28
N GLN A 126 -11.74 13.06 -20.08
CA GLN A 126 -13.13 13.37 -19.69
C GLN A 126 -13.36 13.03 -18.22
N PHE A 127 -13.68 14.05 -17.43
CA PHE A 127 -13.97 13.96 -16.00
C PHE A 127 -15.46 13.60 -15.80
N ARG A 128 -15.81 12.35 -16.13
CA ARG A 128 -17.21 11.89 -16.17
C ARG A 128 -17.84 11.72 -14.79
N GLU A 129 -17.01 11.56 -13.77
CA GLU A 129 -17.39 11.48 -12.36
C GLU A 129 -17.90 12.82 -11.81
N GLY A 130 -17.61 13.95 -12.49
CA GLY A 130 -18.07 15.26 -12.10
C GLY A 130 -17.62 15.65 -10.69
N LEU A 131 -18.57 15.89 -9.78
CA LEU A 131 -18.27 16.26 -8.39
C LEU A 131 -17.99 15.04 -7.48
N TYR A 132 -18.25 13.83 -7.98
CA TYR A 132 -18.12 12.59 -7.22
C TYR A 132 -16.69 12.05 -7.34
N VAL A 133 -15.74 12.75 -6.72
CA VAL A 133 -14.31 12.38 -6.69
C VAL A 133 -13.92 11.92 -5.28
N GLY A 134 -13.19 10.80 -5.20
CA GLY A 134 -12.69 10.23 -3.95
C GLY A 134 -13.85 9.90 -2.99
N TYR A 135 -13.75 10.33 -1.73
CA TYR A 135 -14.75 10.02 -0.70
C TYR A 135 -16.17 10.57 -1.00
N ARG A 136 -16.33 11.45 -2.01
CA ARG A 136 -17.66 11.91 -2.43
C ARG A 136 -18.41 10.89 -3.28
N TYR A 137 -17.68 9.93 -3.86
CA TYR A 137 -18.24 8.88 -4.71
C TYR A 137 -18.65 7.65 -3.91
N TYR A 138 -17.78 7.20 -2.99
CA TYR A 138 -18.02 6.09 -2.08
C TYR A 138 -19.06 6.44 -1.01
#